data_AF-A0A1H2ASV6-F1
#
_entry.id   AF-A0A1H2ASV6-F1
#
_cell.length_a   1.000
_cell.length_b   1.000
_cell.length_c   1.000
_cell.angle_alpha   90.00
_cell.angle_beta   90.00
_cell.angle_gamma   90.00
#
_symmetry.space_group_name_H-M   'P 1'
#
loop_
_entity.id
_entity.type
_entity.pdbx_description
1 polymer ?
#
loop_
_entity_poly.entity_id
_entity_poly.type
_entity_poly.pdbx_seq_one_letter_code
_entity_poly.pdbx_strand_id
1 'polypeptide(L)'
;MITKRCLFCDISVPVKSGAGTIERFVSCDCAPGAEYSLSSEQYDALAAISYPRQRELFPLASAFIREMTGLGREVKLTADEVESLPASPHVPLTVEAKSAKLLAYLRRQTSAPGESVIVHRLARSFNLTYSQNLQEMVYVIEKLRDEELLERTGSVFTLTSKGWNQAELAVSGELQKICVIAGDGGKDQDGDWIGHVLPLLQQCGYTARLLGRDGDSDSDLALDMLASADLVLAELSGAAVEAYLAGGYALAAGIQLLWIAREGSEAAPDWAGAAPLRWSTPEELSTLLLQRLSNQGGLRPTGS
;
A
#
# COMPACT_ATOMS: atom_id res chain seq x y z
N MET A 1 -12.38 -27.85 -11.66
CA MET A 1 -12.32 -26.52 -11.01
C MET A 1 -13.09 -26.67 -9.70
N ILE A 2 -12.42 -26.53 -8.57
CA ILE A 2 -13.04 -26.70 -7.24
C ILE A 2 -13.71 -25.38 -6.88
N THR A 3 -14.88 -25.43 -6.27
CA THR A 3 -15.55 -24.25 -5.71
C THR A 3 -15.36 -24.23 -4.20
N LYS A 4 -14.93 -23.09 -3.65
CA LYS A 4 -14.90 -22.86 -2.19
C LYS A 4 -15.60 -21.55 -1.84
N ARG A 5 -16.02 -21.43 -0.59
CA ARG A 5 -16.59 -20.20 -0.04
C ARG A 5 -15.44 -19.21 0.24
N CYS A 6 -15.54 -17.99 -0.26
CA CYS A 6 -14.70 -16.89 0.18
C CYS A 6 -15.07 -16.52 1.62
N LEU A 7 -14.12 -16.56 2.55
CA LEU A 7 -14.37 -16.23 3.96
C LEU A 7 -14.80 -14.76 4.16
N PHE A 8 -14.32 -13.85 3.29
CA PHE A 8 -14.47 -12.41 3.49
C PHE A 8 -15.74 -11.81 2.88
N CYS A 9 -16.29 -12.40 1.81
CA CYS A 9 -17.54 -11.95 1.19
C CYS A 9 -18.64 -13.01 1.15
N ASP A 10 -18.38 -14.20 1.69
CA ASP A 10 -19.35 -15.28 1.86
C ASP A 10 -19.93 -15.88 0.58
N ILE A 11 -19.26 -15.67 -0.56
CA ILE A 11 -19.69 -16.19 -1.87
C ILE A 11 -18.86 -17.40 -2.25
N SER A 12 -19.52 -18.44 -2.76
CA SER A 12 -18.87 -19.58 -3.41
C SER A 12 -18.25 -19.16 -4.73
N VAL A 13 -16.94 -19.34 -4.86
CA VAL A 13 -16.17 -18.94 -6.03
C VAL A 13 -15.26 -20.07 -6.53
N PRO A 14 -14.87 -20.03 -7.81
CA PRO A 14 -13.84 -20.92 -8.33
C PRO A 14 -12.52 -20.70 -7.60
N VAL A 15 -11.85 -21.81 -7.29
CA VAL A 15 -10.50 -21.82 -6.73
C VAL A 15 -9.56 -22.53 -7.68
N LYS A 16 -8.40 -21.90 -7.94
CA LYS A 16 -7.27 -22.51 -8.65
C LYS A 16 -6.25 -22.99 -7.62
N SER A 17 -5.77 -24.21 -7.78
CA SER A 17 -4.62 -24.71 -7.01
C SER A 17 -3.35 -24.08 -7.56
N GLY A 18 -2.60 -23.40 -6.69
CA GLY A 18 -1.27 -22.87 -6.98
C GLY A 18 -0.16 -23.88 -6.67
N ALA A 19 1.08 -23.41 -6.62
CA ALA A 19 2.20 -24.22 -6.13
C ALA A 19 2.01 -24.52 -4.62
N GLY A 20 2.20 -25.78 -4.23
CA GLY A 20 2.07 -26.21 -2.83
C GLY A 20 0.62 -26.18 -2.32
N THR A 21 0.43 -25.62 -1.13
CA THR A 21 -0.88 -25.51 -0.43
C THR A 21 -1.60 -24.18 -0.71
N ILE A 22 -1.13 -23.40 -1.67
CA ILE A 22 -1.69 -22.10 -2.00
C ILE A 22 -2.91 -22.26 -2.90
N GLU A 23 -4.00 -21.61 -2.52
CA GLU A 23 -5.26 -21.58 -3.23
C GLU A 23 -5.57 -20.15 -3.66
N ARG A 24 -5.97 -19.99 -4.93
CA ARG A 24 -6.32 -18.69 -5.50
C ARG A 24 -7.82 -18.58 -5.71
N PHE A 25 -8.44 -17.63 -5.01
CA PHE A 25 -9.87 -17.34 -5.09
C PHE A 25 -10.12 -16.35 -6.20
N VAL A 26 -10.93 -16.74 -7.19
CA VAL A 26 -11.08 -15.99 -8.45
C VAL A 26 -12.42 -15.27 -8.50
N SER A 27 -12.41 -13.97 -8.80
CA SER A 27 -13.58 -13.16 -9.13
C SER A 27 -14.69 -13.16 -8.07
N CYS A 28 -14.34 -13.11 -6.79
CA CYS A 28 -15.31 -12.87 -5.71
C CYS A 28 -15.65 -11.38 -5.57
N ASP A 29 -16.59 -11.02 -4.69
CA ASP A 29 -16.94 -9.60 -4.44
C ASP A 29 -15.77 -8.81 -3.79
N CYS A 30 -14.80 -9.51 -3.15
CA CYS A 30 -13.54 -8.91 -2.67
C CYS A 30 -12.56 -8.60 -3.80
N ALA A 31 -12.55 -9.38 -4.89
CA ALA A 31 -11.60 -9.22 -6.00
C ALA A 31 -12.30 -9.39 -7.36
N PRO A 32 -13.24 -8.52 -7.75
CA PRO A 32 -13.98 -8.72 -8.99
C PRO A 32 -13.07 -8.59 -10.20
N GLY A 33 -13.06 -9.61 -11.06
CA GLY A 33 -12.18 -9.67 -12.22
C GLY A 33 -10.71 -9.93 -11.89
N ALA A 34 -10.37 -10.18 -10.62
CA ALA A 34 -9.03 -10.46 -10.14
C ALA A 34 -9.01 -11.74 -9.29
N GLU A 35 -7.84 -12.07 -8.71
CA GLU A 35 -7.68 -13.19 -7.79
C GLU A 35 -6.84 -12.79 -6.58
N TYR A 36 -7.06 -13.46 -5.44
CA TYR A 36 -6.21 -13.35 -4.26
C TYR A 36 -5.88 -14.75 -3.74
N SER A 37 -4.81 -14.88 -2.98
CA SER A 37 -4.23 -16.14 -2.53
C SER A 37 -4.35 -16.33 -1.01
N LEU A 38 -4.67 -17.55 -0.61
CA LEU A 38 -4.62 -18.03 0.78
C LEU A 38 -3.99 -19.43 0.78
N SER A 39 -3.14 -19.76 1.75
CA SER A 39 -2.78 -21.17 1.96
C SER A 39 -3.93 -21.91 2.64
N SER A 40 -4.00 -23.23 2.48
CA SER A 40 -5.02 -24.05 3.17
C SER A 40 -4.97 -23.87 4.69
N GLU A 41 -3.77 -23.76 5.26
CA GLU A 41 -3.58 -23.52 6.70
C GLU A 41 -4.15 -22.17 7.14
N GLN A 42 -3.87 -21.10 6.38
CA GLN A 42 -4.37 -19.76 6.70
C GLN A 42 -5.90 -19.67 6.52
N TYR A 43 -6.45 -20.39 5.54
CA TYR A 43 -7.89 -20.51 5.37
C TYR A 43 -8.55 -21.15 6.61
N ASP A 44 -8.00 -22.26 7.10
CA ASP A 44 -8.54 -22.95 8.28
C ASP A 44 -8.37 -22.12 9.57
N ALA A 45 -7.23 -21.44 9.72
CA ALA A 45 -6.97 -20.53 10.84
C ALA A 45 -7.99 -19.37 10.88
N LEU A 46 -8.22 -18.72 9.75
CA LEU A 46 -9.22 -17.64 9.63
C LEU A 46 -10.65 -18.14 9.87
N ALA A 47 -10.97 -19.34 9.38
CA ALA A 47 -12.29 -19.96 9.60
C ALA A 47 -12.54 -20.29 11.08
N ALA A 48 -11.49 -20.54 11.86
CA ALA A 48 -11.57 -20.84 13.30
C ALA A 48 -11.72 -19.59 14.20
N ILE A 49 -11.53 -18.38 13.66
CA ILE A 49 -11.71 -17.13 14.41
C ILE A 49 -13.16 -17.03 14.93
N SER A 50 -13.34 -16.49 16.13
CA SER A 50 -14.67 -16.29 16.71
C SER A 50 -15.56 -15.41 15.83
N TYR A 51 -16.85 -15.74 15.74
CA TYR A 51 -17.81 -14.99 14.91
C TYR A 51 -17.83 -13.47 15.19
N PRO A 52 -17.78 -12.98 16.44
CA PRO A 52 -17.69 -11.54 16.71
C PRO A 52 -16.45 -10.89 16.08
N ARG A 53 -15.29 -11.56 16.18
CA ARG A 53 -14.03 -11.07 15.62
C ARG A 53 -14.03 -11.12 14.09
N GLN A 54 -14.60 -12.18 13.49
CA GLN A 54 -14.81 -12.25 12.03
C GLN A 54 -15.63 -11.06 11.51
N ARG A 55 -16.70 -10.67 12.23
CA ARG A 55 -17.54 -9.52 11.85
C ARG A 55 -16.81 -8.18 11.85
N GLU A 56 -15.73 -8.06 12.62
CA GLU A 56 -14.89 -6.87 12.69
C GLU A 56 -13.82 -6.87 11.60
N LEU A 57 -13.15 -8.02 11.40
CA LEU A 57 -11.97 -8.14 10.54
C LEU A 57 -12.32 -8.39 9.07
N PHE A 58 -13.29 -9.25 8.77
CA PHE A 58 -13.53 -9.71 7.41
C PHE A 58 -14.02 -8.61 6.45
N PRO A 59 -14.83 -7.63 6.88
CA PRO A 59 -15.13 -6.47 6.06
C PRO A 59 -13.87 -5.67 5.68
N LEU A 60 -12.93 -5.50 6.61
CA LEU A 60 -11.66 -4.81 6.37
C LEU A 60 -10.76 -5.60 5.42
N ALA A 61 -10.64 -6.92 5.63
CA ALA A 61 -9.89 -7.79 4.72
C ALA A 61 -10.49 -7.78 3.30
N SER A 62 -11.82 -7.83 3.19
CA SER A 62 -12.52 -7.72 1.91
C SER A 62 -12.23 -6.40 1.19
N ALA A 63 -12.17 -5.29 1.93
CA ALA A 63 -11.83 -3.97 1.41
C ALA A 63 -10.36 -3.86 1.00
N PHE A 64 -9.46 -4.40 1.82
CA PHE A 64 -8.03 -4.47 1.53
C PHE A 64 -7.74 -5.27 0.26
N ILE A 65 -8.30 -6.47 0.12
CA ILE A 65 -8.18 -7.28 -1.09
C ILE A 65 -8.67 -6.48 -2.31
N ARG A 66 -9.84 -5.84 -2.20
CA ARG A 66 -10.44 -5.06 -3.28
C ARG A 66 -9.55 -3.92 -3.72
N GLU A 67 -9.02 -3.17 -2.77
CA GLU A 67 -8.13 -2.05 -3.05
C GLU A 67 -6.84 -2.54 -3.70
N MET A 68 -6.15 -3.50 -3.08
CA MET A 68 -4.85 -3.98 -3.56
C MET A 68 -4.96 -4.62 -4.96
N THR A 69 -5.97 -5.45 -5.19
CA THR A 69 -6.21 -6.03 -6.52
C THR A 69 -6.62 -4.96 -7.55
N GLY A 70 -7.39 -3.95 -7.15
CA GLY A 70 -7.72 -2.80 -8.00
C GLY A 70 -6.52 -1.93 -8.38
N LEU A 71 -5.45 -1.96 -7.57
CA LEU A 71 -4.15 -1.38 -7.86
C LEU A 71 -3.24 -2.31 -8.70
N GLY A 72 -3.71 -3.50 -9.06
CA GLY A 72 -2.93 -4.49 -9.79
C GLY A 72 -1.88 -5.22 -8.95
N ARG A 73 -1.96 -5.13 -7.61
CA ARG A 73 -1.03 -5.82 -6.69
C ARG A 73 -1.50 -7.25 -6.43
N GLU A 74 -0.54 -8.17 -6.34
CA GLU A 74 -0.83 -9.52 -5.88
C GLU A 74 -1.17 -9.49 -4.38
N VAL A 75 -2.21 -10.22 -3.99
CA VAL A 75 -2.66 -10.29 -2.61
C VAL A 75 -2.53 -11.72 -2.13
N LYS A 76 -1.67 -11.92 -1.13
CA LYS A 76 -1.56 -13.15 -0.35
C LYS A 76 -1.82 -12.77 1.10
N LEU A 77 -2.80 -13.41 1.73
CA LEU A 77 -3.17 -13.09 3.11
C LEU A 77 -2.74 -14.19 4.09
N THR A 78 -2.41 -13.76 5.29
CA THR A 78 -2.22 -14.57 6.48
C THR A 78 -3.21 -14.15 7.57
N ALA A 79 -3.43 -15.02 8.56
CA ALA A 79 -4.28 -14.74 9.70
C ALA A 79 -3.76 -13.55 10.51
N ASP A 80 -2.43 -13.47 10.70
CA ASP A 80 -1.79 -12.38 11.44
C ASP A 80 -1.96 -11.04 10.71
N GLU A 81 -1.80 -11.01 9.38
CA GLU A 81 -2.07 -9.80 8.60
C GLU A 81 -3.51 -9.35 8.76
N VAL A 82 -4.48 -10.27 8.66
CA VAL A 82 -5.91 -9.96 8.81
C VAL A 82 -6.21 -9.43 10.22
N GLU A 83 -5.62 -10.01 11.27
CA GLU A 83 -5.75 -9.55 12.66
C GLU A 83 -5.12 -8.16 12.87
N SER A 84 -4.05 -7.84 12.13
CA SER A 84 -3.36 -6.54 12.20
C SER A 84 -4.04 -5.41 11.42
N LEU A 85 -4.95 -5.73 10.48
CA LEU A 85 -5.60 -4.75 9.61
C LEU A 85 -6.24 -3.55 10.35
N PRO A 86 -6.94 -3.71 11.50
CA PRO A 86 -7.51 -2.56 12.20
C PRO A 86 -6.49 -1.50 12.63
N ALA A 87 -5.24 -1.90 12.86
CA ALA A 87 -4.14 -1.01 13.20
C ALA A 87 -3.33 -0.56 11.96
N SER A 88 -3.66 -1.07 10.77
CA SER A 88 -2.95 -0.76 9.54
C SER A 88 -3.22 0.68 9.09
N PRO A 89 -2.18 1.42 8.67
CA PRO A 89 -2.35 2.76 8.11
C PRO A 89 -3.18 2.76 6.81
N HIS A 90 -3.34 1.61 6.16
CA HIS A 90 -4.18 1.47 4.96
C HIS A 90 -5.68 1.54 5.27
N VAL A 91 -6.10 1.23 6.49
CA VAL A 91 -7.51 1.23 6.89
C VAL A 91 -7.93 2.65 7.25
N PRO A 92 -8.87 3.27 6.51
CA PRO A 92 -9.33 4.61 6.80
C PRO A 92 -10.14 4.65 8.11
N LEU A 93 -9.68 5.48 9.05
CA LEU A 93 -10.33 5.66 10.35
C LEU A 93 -11.44 6.73 10.34
N THR A 94 -11.40 7.66 9.37
CA THR A 94 -12.34 8.79 9.29
C THR A 94 -13.27 8.66 8.09
N VAL A 95 -14.43 9.31 8.16
CA VAL A 95 -15.39 9.34 7.04
C VAL A 95 -14.75 10.00 5.83
N GLU A 96 -13.95 11.03 6.01
CA GLU A 96 -13.21 11.74 4.96
C GLU A 96 -12.25 10.79 4.23
N ALA A 97 -11.51 9.96 4.98
CA ALA A 97 -10.62 8.97 4.39
C ALA A 97 -11.41 7.88 3.64
N LYS A 98 -12.56 7.44 4.16
CA LYS A 98 -13.46 6.51 3.46
C LYS A 98 -14.05 7.12 2.18
N SER A 99 -14.42 8.39 2.22
CA SER A 99 -14.85 9.18 1.05
C SER A 99 -13.76 9.22 -0.01
N ALA A 100 -12.50 9.44 0.38
CA ALA A 100 -11.36 9.43 -0.54
C ALA A 100 -11.21 8.07 -1.25
N LYS A 101 -11.36 6.95 -0.53
CA LYS A 101 -11.30 5.59 -1.11
C LYS A 101 -12.33 5.37 -2.21
N LEU A 102 -13.57 5.84 -2.03
CA LEU A 102 -14.59 5.73 -3.06
C LEU A 102 -14.28 6.60 -4.29
N LEU A 103 -13.86 7.85 -4.06
CA LEU A 103 -13.48 8.75 -5.14
C LEU A 103 -12.33 8.17 -5.97
N ALA A 104 -11.29 7.67 -5.31
CA ALA A 104 -10.15 7.05 -5.96
C ALA A 104 -10.54 5.78 -6.74
N TYR A 105 -11.42 4.94 -6.18
CA TYR A 105 -12.00 3.82 -6.91
C TYR A 105 -12.71 4.28 -8.20
N LEU A 106 -13.63 5.25 -8.11
CA LEU A 106 -14.38 5.75 -9.28
C LEU A 106 -13.45 6.35 -10.34
N ARG A 107 -12.42 7.08 -9.91
CA ARG A 107 -11.44 7.69 -10.78
C ARG A 107 -10.60 6.67 -11.54
N ARG A 108 -10.24 5.54 -10.91
CA ARG A 108 -9.54 4.43 -11.58
C ARG A 108 -10.39 3.75 -12.66
N GLN A 109 -11.73 3.88 -12.59
CA GLN A 109 -12.66 3.28 -13.54
C GLN A 109 -13.04 4.21 -14.70
N THR A 110 -12.57 5.45 -14.71
CA THR A 110 -12.97 6.49 -15.67
C THR A 110 -11.75 7.23 -16.22
N SER A 111 -11.87 7.73 -17.44
CA SER A 111 -10.82 8.49 -18.12
C SER A 111 -11.07 10.00 -18.08
N ALA A 112 -12.31 10.43 -17.85
CA ALA A 112 -12.69 11.84 -17.76
C ALA A 112 -13.81 12.10 -16.73
N PRO A 113 -13.92 13.35 -16.21
CA PRO A 113 -15.06 13.76 -15.40
C PRO A 113 -16.36 13.65 -16.22
N GLY A 114 -17.47 13.34 -15.56
CA GLY A 114 -18.77 13.15 -16.21
C GLY A 114 -18.99 11.75 -16.79
N GLU A 115 -17.98 10.89 -16.82
CA GLU A 115 -18.15 9.47 -17.17
C GLU A 115 -18.83 8.69 -16.04
N SER A 116 -19.75 7.80 -16.41
CA SER A 116 -20.53 6.99 -15.47
C SER A 116 -19.87 5.64 -15.19
N VAL A 117 -19.77 5.29 -13.92
CA VAL A 117 -19.33 3.98 -13.41
C VAL A 117 -20.52 3.23 -12.84
N ILE A 118 -20.69 1.97 -13.26
CA ILE A 118 -21.72 1.09 -12.71
C ILE A 118 -21.10 0.22 -11.61
N VAL A 119 -21.54 0.42 -10.37
CA VAL A 119 -21.15 -0.47 -9.26
C VAL A 119 -22.17 -1.61 -9.16
N HIS A 120 -21.82 -2.74 -9.76
CA HIS A 120 -22.64 -3.95 -9.67
C HIS A 120 -22.77 -4.42 -8.22
N ARG A 121 -23.98 -4.85 -7.82
CA ARG A 121 -24.28 -5.33 -6.45
C ARG A 121 -23.88 -4.32 -5.37
N LEU A 122 -24.28 -3.06 -5.53
CA LEU A 122 -23.96 -1.98 -4.58
C LEU A 122 -24.20 -2.35 -3.10
N ALA A 123 -25.29 -3.08 -2.80
CA ALA A 123 -25.61 -3.52 -1.45
C ALA A 123 -24.54 -4.43 -0.79
N ARG A 124 -23.63 -5.02 -1.59
CA ARG A 124 -22.51 -5.87 -1.15
C ARG A 124 -21.15 -5.21 -1.35
N SER A 125 -21.11 -4.01 -1.91
CA SER A 125 -19.87 -3.31 -2.29
C SER A 125 -19.43 -2.29 -1.25
N PHE A 126 -19.84 -2.44 0.01
CA PHE A 126 -19.41 -1.56 1.11
C PHE A 126 -17.91 -1.71 1.45
N ASN A 127 -17.26 -2.73 0.88
CA ASN A 127 -15.81 -2.88 0.88
C ASN A 127 -15.08 -1.82 0.02
N LEU A 128 -15.77 -1.09 -0.88
CA LEU A 128 -15.17 0.01 -1.64
C LEU A 128 -14.71 1.19 -0.76
N THR A 129 -15.29 1.32 0.44
CA THR A 129 -15.05 2.43 1.37
C THR A 129 -14.47 1.96 2.69
N TYR A 130 -14.08 0.68 2.84
CA TYR A 130 -13.76 0.08 4.15
C TYR A 130 -14.88 0.30 5.19
N SER A 131 -16.13 0.34 4.73
CA SER A 131 -17.27 0.44 5.63
C SER A 131 -17.54 -0.92 6.27
N GLN A 132 -17.95 -0.93 7.53
CA GLN A 132 -18.28 -2.16 8.25
C GLN A 132 -19.64 -2.73 7.83
N ASN A 133 -20.49 -1.89 7.24
CA ASN A 133 -21.82 -2.28 6.77
C ASN A 133 -22.32 -1.32 5.68
N LEU A 134 -23.48 -1.66 5.11
CA LEU A 134 -24.11 -0.88 4.06
C LEU A 134 -24.55 0.52 4.51
N GLN A 135 -25.00 0.70 5.76
CA GLN A 135 -25.47 2.00 6.23
C GLN A 135 -24.34 3.03 6.25
N GLU A 136 -23.15 2.61 6.69
CA GLU A 136 -21.96 3.47 6.67
C GLU A 136 -21.53 3.82 5.24
N MET A 137 -21.56 2.87 4.31
CA MET A 137 -21.27 3.15 2.90
C MET A 137 -22.28 4.15 2.31
N VAL A 138 -23.57 3.97 2.62
CA VAL A 138 -24.61 4.91 2.19
C VAL A 138 -24.31 6.30 2.75
N TYR A 139 -23.95 6.43 4.02
CA TYR A 139 -23.57 7.72 4.60
C TYR A 139 -22.40 8.38 3.85
N VAL A 140 -21.33 7.63 3.53
CA VAL A 140 -20.19 8.12 2.74
C VAL A 140 -20.64 8.63 1.36
N ILE A 141 -21.51 7.88 0.69
CA ILE A 141 -22.05 8.24 -0.64
C ILE A 141 -22.87 9.53 -0.56
N GLU A 142 -23.79 9.63 0.41
CA GLU A 142 -24.67 10.78 0.55
C GLU A 142 -23.85 12.03 0.89
N LYS A 143 -22.84 11.92 1.76
CA LYS A 143 -21.89 13.02 2.04
C LYS A 143 -21.20 13.52 0.76
N LEU A 144 -20.65 12.61 -0.05
CA LEU A 144 -19.98 12.99 -1.30
C LEU A 144 -20.93 13.64 -2.31
N ARG A 145 -22.21 13.23 -2.32
CA ARG A 145 -23.24 13.86 -3.16
C ARG A 145 -23.58 15.26 -2.65
N ASP A 146 -23.78 15.42 -1.35
CA ASP A 146 -24.13 16.70 -0.72
C ASP A 146 -22.97 17.72 -0.85
N GLU A 147 -21.72 17.24 -0.93
CA GLU A 147 -20.53 18.04 -1.24
C GLU A 147 -20.31 18.29 -2.75
N GLU A 148 -21.22 17.81 -3.60
CA GLU A 148 -21.20 17.92 -5.06
C GLU A 148 -19.94 17.30 -5.70
N LEU A 149 -19.39 16.25 -5.08
CA LEU A 149 -18.21 15.52 -5.59
C LEU A 149 -18.62 14.37 -6.52
N LEU A 150 -19.81 13.83 -6.35
CA LEU A 150 -20.37 12.85 -7.26
C LEU A 150 -21.86 13.04 -7.46
N GLU A 151 -22.34 12.54 -8.59
CA GLU A 151 -23.75 12.32 -8.85
C GLU A 151 -24.04 10.81 -8.79
N ARG A 152 -25.24 10.46 -8.32
CA ARG A 152 -25.67 9.07 -8.20
C ARG A 152 -27.08 8.87 -8.70
N THR A 153 -27.24 7.90 -9.59
CA THR A 153 -28.55 7.37 -10.01
C THR A 153 -28.56 5.85 -9.82
N GLY A 154 -29.18 5.38 -8.73
CA GLY A 154 -29.23 3.96 -8.39
C GLY A 154 -27.84 3.38 -8.08
N SER A 155 -27.34 2.52 -8.97
CA SER A 155 -25.99 1.93 -8.92
C SER A 155 -24.99 2.61 -9.86
N VAL A 156 -25.40 3.69 -10.52
CA VAL A 156 -24.57 4.47 -11.45
C VAL A 156 -24.02 5.68 -10.71
N PHE A 157 -22.71 5.86 -10.78
CA PHE A 157 -21.97 6.95 -10.15
C PHE A 157 -21.25 7.75 -11.22
N THR A 158 -21.28 9.07 -11.13
CA THR A 158 -20.57 9.97 -12.04
C THR A 158 -19.76 10.96 -11.21
N LEU A 159 -18.45 11.07 -11.46
CA LEU A 159 -17.64 12.09 -10.81
C LEU A 159 -17.92 13.46 -11.44
N THR A 160 -18.19 14.46 -10.61
CA THR A 160 -18.24 15.85 -11.06
C THR A 160 -16.83 16.35 -11.35
N SER A 161 -16.66 17.50 -12.00
CA SER A 161 -15.33 18.11 -12.17
C SER A 161 -14.63 18.37 -10.84
N LYS A 162 -15.38 18.73 -9.79
CA LYS A 162 -14.85 18.95 -8.44
C LYS A 162 -14.39 17.63 -7.82
N GLY A 163 -15.23 16.60 -7.88
CA GLY A 163 -14.88 15.27 -7.38
C GLY A 163 -13.73 14.62 -8.14
N TRP A 164 -13.62 14.87 -9.45
CA TRP A 164 -12.50 14.41 -10.26
C TRP A 164 -11.16 14.97 -9.77
N ASN A 165 -11.08 16.27 -9.54
CA ASN A 165 -9.85 16.90 -9.03
C ASN A 165 -9.49 16.39 -7.64
N GLN A 166 -10.48 16.18 -6.77
CA GLN A 166 -10.24 15.60 -5.45
C GLN A 166 -9.84 14.12 -5.53
N ALA A 167 -10.41 13.38 -6.48
CA ALA A 167 -10.05 12.00 -6.73
C ALA A 167 -8.65 11.86 -7.34
N GLU A 168 -8.19 12.80 -8.16
CA GLU A 168 -6.80 12.86 -8.64
C GLU A 168 -5.83 13.00 -7.47
N LEU A 169 -6.12 13.89 -6.52
CA LEU A 169 -5.33 14.03 -5.30
C LEU A 169 -5.35 12.73 -4.48
N ALA A 170 -6.52 12.11 -4.34
CA ALA A 170 -6.66 10.83 -3.63
C ALA A 170 -5.88 9.70 -4.33
N VAL A 171 -5.98 9.53 -5.65
CA VAL A 171 -5.24 8.50 -6.40
C VAL A 171 -3.73 8.77 -6.37
N SER A 172 -3.32 10.03 -6.48
CA SER A 172 -1.91 10.42 -6.35
C SER A 172 -1.35 10.21 -4.94
N GLY A 173 -2.21 10.20 -3.90
CA GLY A 173 -1.87 9.92 -2.51
C GLY A 173 -2.14 8.49 -2.01
N GLU A 174 -2.92 7.67 -2.73
CA GLU A 174 -3.36 6.32 -2.30
C GLU A 174 -2.44 5.18 -2.75
N LEU A 175 -1.56 5.40 -3.72
CA LEU A 175 -0.31 4.65 -3.75
C LEU A 175 0.59 5.32 -2.73
N GLN A 176 0.39 5.04 -1.43
CA GLN A 176 1.46 5.31 -0.49
C GLN A 176 2.62 4.42 -0.90
N LYS A 177 3.54 5.01 -1.66
CA LYS A 177 4.70 4.33 -2.19
C LYS A 177 5.49 3.78 -1.01
N ILE A 178 5.83 2.49 -1.01
CA ILE A 178 6.55 1.91 0.12
C ILE A 178 8.00 2.37 0.01
N CYS A 179 8.47 3.10 1.02
CA CYS A 179 9.87 3.46 1.15
C CYS A 179 10.51 2.55 2.19
N VAL A 180 11.40 1.64 1.79
CA VAL A 180 12.18 0.85 2.74
C VAL A 180 13.44 1.62 3.10
N ILE A 181 13.67 1.82 4.40
CA ILE A 181 14.86 2.46 4.94
C ILE A 181 15.75 1.37 5.52
N ALA A 182 16.96 1.22 4.96
CA ALA A 182 17.94 0.23 5.38
C ALA A 182 19.21 0.94 5.86
N GLY A 183 19.67 0.64 7.07
CA GLY A 183 20.80 1.32 7.70
C GLY A 183 21.05 0.85 9.13
N ASP A 184 22.20 1.20 9.69
CA ASP A 184 22.53 0.91 11.09
C ASP A 184 21.70 1.82 12.01
N GLY A 185 20.48 1.40 12.30
CA GLY A 185 19.59 2.01 13.29
C GLY A 185 19.95 1.64 14.73
N GLY A 186 21.25 1.45 15.01
CA GLY A 186 21.81 1.09 16.31
C GLY A 186 21.27 1.94 17.46
N LYS A 187 21.18 1.32 18.64
CA LYS A 187 20.41 1.75 19.83
C LYS A 187 20.87 3.05 20.52
N ASP A 188 21.77 3.84 19.96
CA ASP A 188 22.20 5.11 20.56
C ASP A 188 22.40 6.21 19.50
N GLN A 189 21.88 7.41 19.81
CA GLN A 189 22.08 8.75 19.20
C GLN A 189 21.92 8.93 17.68
N ASP A 190 21.98 7.87 16.87
CA ASP A 190 21.99 7.96 15.40
C ASP A 190 20.62 7.81 14.73
N GLY A 191 19.55 7.64 15.52
CA GLY A 191 18.17 7.52 15.05
C GLY A 191 17.40 8.84 14.88
N ASP A 192 17.96 9.98 15.31
CA ASP A 192 17.22 11.26 15.32
C ASP A 192 16.81 11.72 13.91
N TRP A 193 17.64 11.46 12.89
CA TRP A 193 17.32 11.82 11.51
C TRP A 193 16.11 11.07 10.96
N ILE A 194 15.84 9.85 11.43
CA ILE A 194 14.66 9.06 11.05
C ILE A 194 13.41 9.85 11.45
N GLY A 195 13.41 10.47 12.63
CA GLY A 195 12.31 11.33 13.10
C GLY A 195 12.04 12.54 12.20
N HIS A 196 13.04 13.05 11.48
CA HIS A 196 12.91 14.16 10.54
C HIS A 196 12.55 13.72 9.11
N VAL A 197 12.96 12.52 8.71
CA VAL A 197 12.71 11.97 7.37
C VAL A 197 11.35 11.29 7.26
N LEU A 198 10.86 10.63 8.33
CA LEU A 198 9.55 9.97 8.32
C LEU A 198 8.40 10.93 7.97
N PRO A 199 8.27 12.13 8.59
CA PRO A 199 7.21 13.07 8.24
C PRO A 199 7.32 13.58 6.80
N LEU A 200 8.55 13.76 6.29
CA LEU A 200 8.79 14.19 4.92
C LEU A 200 8.34 13.13 3.91
N LEU A 201 8.71 11.87 4.14
CA LEU A 201 8.30 10.76 3.29
C LEU A 201 6.78 10.64 3.25
N GLN A 202 6.11 10.77 4.40
CA GLN A 202 4.65 10.83 4.48
C GLN A 202 4.06 11.99 3.67
N GLN A 203 4.64 13.20 3.76
CA GLN A 203 4.23 14.35 2.94
C GLN A 203 4.44 14.12 1.45
N CYS A 204 5.45 13.34 1.08
CA CYS A 204 5.75 12.96 -0.30
C CYS A 204 4.90 11.76 -0.79
N GLY A 205 3.93 11.28 0.00
CA GLY A 205 3.08 10.15 -0.36
C GLY A 205 3.78 8.79 -0.24
N TYR A 206 4.79 8.67 0.63
CA TYR A 206 5.45 7.39 0.94
C TYR A 206 5.07 6.88 2.34
N THR A 207 4.99 5.56 2.47
CA THR A 207 4.97 4.86 3.77
C THR A 207 6.33 4.27 4.03
N ALA A 208 7.00 4.77 5.06
CA ALA A 208 8.32 4.32 5.43
C ALA A 208 8.28 3.02 6.26
N ARG A 209 9.14 2.06 5.92
CA ARG A 209 9.37 0.81 6.67
C ARG A 209 10.86 0.68 6.99
N LEU A 210 11.20 0.29 8.22
CA LEU A 210 12.59 0.19 8.67
C LEU A 210 13.06 -1.26 8.60
N LEU A 211 14.08 -1.53 7.81
CA LEU A 211 14.66 -2.87 7.69
C LEU A 211 15.45 -3.21 8.96
N GLY A 212 15.13 -4.33 9.62
CA GLY A 212 15.88 -4.86 10.77
C GLY A 212 15.49 -4.32 12.15
N ARG A 213 14.45 -3.47 12.29
CA ARG A 213 14.01 -2.91 13.58
C ARG A 213 12.72 -3.51 14.14
N ASP A 214 11.82 -3.97 13.28
CA ASP A 214 10.50 -4.49 13.65
C ASP A 214 10.51 -6.02 13.84
N GLY A 215 11.30 -6.54 14.79
CA GLY A 215 11.22 -7.96 15.22
C GLY A 215 11.54 -9.04 14.15
N ASP A 216 11.83 -8.65 12.91
CA ASP A 216 12.18 -9.51 11.78
C ASP A 216 13.60 -10.06 11.97
N SER A 217 13.69 -11.10 12.79
CA SER A 217 14.85 -12.00 12.84
C SER A 217 14.81 -13.07 11.74
N ASP A 218 13.80 -13.00 10.86
CA ASP A 218 13.59 -13.94 9.77
C ASP A 218 13.98 -13.28 8.43
N SER A 219 14.95 -13.88 7.73
CA SER A 219 15.51 -13.33 6.49
C SER A 219 14.49 -13.25 5.35
N ASP A 220 13.47 -14.09 5.40
CA ASP A 220 12.43 -14.17 4.36
C ASP A 220 11.50 -12.94 4.42
N LEU A 221 11.17 -12.45 5.62
CA LEU A 221 10.37 -11.25 5.84
C LEU A 221 11.07 -9.97 5.33
N ALA A 222 12.39 -9.90 5.48
CA ALA A 222 13.20 -8.79 4.98
C ALA A 222 13.21 -8.69 3.44
N LEU A 223 13.27 -9.83 2.75
CA LEU A 223 13.23 -9.88 1.29
C LEU A 223 11.83 -9.59 0.74
N ASP A 224 10.77 -10.09 1.39
CA ASP A 224 9.39 -9.77 1.03
C ASP A 224 9.10 -8.26 1.19
N MET A 225 9.64 -7.64 2.24
CA MET A 225 9.57 -6.20 2.45
C MET A 225 10.25 -5.42 1.31
N LEU A 226 11.47 -5.81 0.93
CA LEU A 226 12.19 -5.20 -0.19
C LEU A 226 11.49 -5.42 -1.53
N ALA A 227 10.91 -6.59 -1.77
CA ALA A 227 10.15 -6.91 -2.98
C ALA A 227 8.91 -6.02 -3.14
N SER A 228 8.35 -5.55 -2.03
CA SER A 228 7.19 -4.64 -2.01
C SER A 228 7.55 -3.15 -2.14
N ALA A 229 8.83 -2.80 -2.16
CA ALA A 229 9.29 -1.41 -2.09
C ALA A 229 9.13 -0.67 -3.44
N ASP A 230 8.65 0.56 -3.37
CA ASP A 230 8.64 1.53 -4.48
C ASP A 230 9.91 2.41 -4.46
N LEU A 231 10.51 2.58 -3.27
CA LEU A 231 11.74 3.33 -3.02
C LEU A 231 12.56 2.63 -1.93
N VAL A 232 13.89 2.61 -2.08
CA VAL A 232 14.84 2.19 -1.04
C VAL A 232 15.73 3.36 -0.67
N LEU A 233 15.78 3.69 0.62
CA LEU A 233 16.75 4.60 1.23
C LEU A 233 17.80 3.77 1.95
N ALA A 234 19.01 3.74 1.41
CA ALA A 234 20.13 2.98 1.96
C ALA A 234 21.13 3.93 2.63
N GLU A 235 21.23 3.85 3.95
CA GLU A 235 22.11 4.64 4.79
C GLU A 235 23.47 3.93 4.93
N LEU A 236 24.52 4.57 4.41
CA LEU A 236 25.85 3.99 4.26
C LEU A 236 26.83 4.42 5.35
N SER A 237 26.38 5.12 6.39
CA SER A 237 27.27 5.53 7.47
C SER A 237 27.59 4.35 8.36
N GLY A 238 28.85 3.98 8.44
CA GLY A 238 29.32 2.87 9.28
C GLY A 238 29.23 1.51 8.58
N ALA A 239 29.06 0.45 9.35
CA ALA A 239 29.09 -0.94 8.87
C ALA A 239 27.68 -1.50 8.64
N ALA A 240 26.87 -0.82 7.82
CA ALA A 240 25.48 -1.17 7.58
C ALA A 240 25.33 -2.27 6.51
N VAL A 241 25.49 -3.55 6.91
CA VAL A 241 25.33 -4.72 6.03
C VAL A 241 23.94 -4.75 5.38
N GLU A 242 22.92 -4.32 6.12
CA GLU A 242 21.53 -4.23 5.70
C GLU A 242 21.34 -3.21 4.57
N ALA A 243 22.03 -2.07 4.63
CA ALA A 243 21.98 -1.05 3.58
C ALA A 243 22.59 -1.55 2.28
N TYR A 244 23.68 -2.32 2.37
CA TYR A 244 24.32 -2.94 1.21
C TYR A 244 23.45 -4.04 0.57
N LEU A 245 22.83 -4.88 1.39
CA LEU A 245 21.90 -5.90 0.93
C LEU A 245 20.68 -5.26 0.22
N ALA A 246 20.04 -4.30 0.88
CA ALA A 246 18.87 -3.62 0.35
C ALA A 246 19.16 -2.86 -0.94
N GLY A 247 20.29 -2.14 -1.00
CA GLY A 247 20.70 -1.41 -2.19
C GLY A 247 21.04 -2.34 -3.35
N GLY A 248 21.75 -3.44 -3.10
CA GLY A 248 22.03 -4.46 -4.11
C GLY A 248 20.76 -5.10 -4.69
N TYR A 249 19.79 -5.43 -3.81
CA TYR A 249 18.49 -5.95 -4.22
C TYR A 249 17.71 -4.93 -5.06
N ALA A 250 17.63 -3.68 -4.60
CA ALA A 250 16.90 -2.63 -5.30
C ALA A 250 17.43 -2.40 -6.72
N LEU A 251 18.76 -2.39 -6.89
CA LEU A 251 19.41 -2.30 -8.20
C LEU A 251 19.04 -3.48 -9.10
N ALA A 252 19.09 -4.71 -8.58
CA ALA A 252 18.77 -5.91 -9.35
C ALA A 252 17.27 -5.98 -9.73
N ALA A 253 16.38 -5.50 -8.86
CA ALA A 253 14.94 -5.50 -9.04
C ALA A 253 14.42 -4.28 -9.84
N GLY A 254 15.28 -3.32 -10.17
CA GLY A 254 14.88 -2.07 -10.85
C GLY A 254 14.05 -1.13 -9.97
N ILE A 255 14.15 -1.28 -8.64
CA ILE A 255 13.48 -0.43 -7.66
C ILE A 255 14.27 0.88 -7.51
N GLN A 256 13.59 2.00 -7.30
CA GLN A 256 14.22 3.29 -7.09
C GLN A 256 15.12 3.23 -5.83
N LEU A 257 16.38 3.63 -5.96
CA LEU A 257 17.35 3.60 -4.87
C LEU A 257 17.97 4.98 -4.64
N LEU A 258 18.01 5.38 -3.37
CA LEU A 258 18.71 6.57 -2.92
C LEU A 258 19.73 6.16 -1.84
N TRP A 259 21.00 6.30 -2.19
CA TRP A 259 22.09 6.19 -1.24
C TRP A 259 22.20 7.48 -0.43
N ILE A 260 22.27 7.36 0.90
CA ILE A 260 22.50 8.49 1.80
C ILE A 260 23.72 8.15 2.69
N ALA A 261 24.53 9.15 3.01
CA ALA A 261 25.70 8.96 3.86
C ALA A 261 25.97 10.24 4.66
N ARG A 262 26.39 10.10 5.91
CA ARG A 262 26.83 11.25 6.72
C ARG A 262 28.13 11.80 6.20
N GLU A 263 28.30 13.11 6.35
CA GLU A 263 29.58 13.74 6.06
C GLU A 263 30.66 13.22 7.02
N GLY A 264 31.80 12.79 6.47
CA GLY A 264 32.90 12.21 7.24
C GLY A 264 32.87 10.69 7.42
N SER A 265 31.83 9.98 6.95
CA SER A 265 31.87 8.51 6.85
C SER A 265 32.79 8.06 5.71
N GLU A 266 33.32 6.82 5.82
CA GLU A 266 34.15 6.24 4.78
C GLU A 266 33.42 6.26 3.43
N ALA A 267 34.16 6.54 2.36
CA ALA A 267 33.57 6.67 1.03
C ALA A 267 32.89 5.36 0.63
N ALA A 268 31.57 5.42 0.48
CA ALA A 268 30.81 4.38 -0.17
C ALA A 268 31.46 4.02 -1.53
N PRO A 269 31.54 2.73 -1.88
CA PRO A 269 32.05 2.34 -3.19
C PRO A 269 31.18 2.96 -4.30
N ASP A 270 31.80 3.31 -5.43
CA ASP A 270 31.13 3.94 -6.56
C ASP A 270 30.23 2.91 -7.27
N TRP A 271 29.01 2.73 -6.75
CA TRP A 271 28.06 1.74 -7.23
C TRP A 271 27.07 2.35 -8.22
N ALA A 272 27.03 1.74 -9.41
CA ALA A 272 26.02 1.96 -10.44
C ALA A 272 25.76 3.44 -10.82
N GLY A 273 26.78 4.30 -10.70
CA GLY A 273 26.74 5.69 -11.19
C GLY A 273 25.90 6.67 -10.37
N ALA A 274 25.45 6.31 -9.17
CA ALA A 274 24.67 7.19 -8.29
C ALA A 274 25.46 7.52 -7.02
N ALA A 275 26.06 8.71 -6.99
CA ALA A 275 26.74 9.22 -5.81
C ALA A 275 25.77 9.38 -4.62
N PRO A 276 26.18 9.01 -3.40
CA PRO A 276 25.33 9.14 -2.21
C PRO A 276 25.04 10.61 -1.90
N LEU A 277 23.83 10.88 -1.42
CA LEU A 277 23.46 12.15 -0.82
C LEU A 277 24.21 12.29 0.50
N ARG A 278 25.16 13.22 0.54
CA ARG A 278 25.91 13.53 1.75
C ARG A 278 25.15 14.54 2.61
N TRP A 279 25.10 14.29 3.91
CA TRP A 279 24.39 15.16 4.84
C TRP A 279 25.16 15.32 6.15
N SER A 280 25.12 16.52 6.73
CA SER A 280 25.71 16.83 8.03
C SER A 280 24.65 16.97 9.13
N THR A 281 23.43 17.40 8.78
CA THR A 281 22.29 17.49 9.72
C THR A 281 21.02 16.82 9.19
N PRO A 282 20.10 16.38 10.06
CA PRO A 282 18.80 15.83 9.67
C PRO A 282 17.96 16.74 8.77
N GLU A 283 17.97 18.06 9.03
CA GLU A 283 17.20 19.05 8.26
C GLU A 283 17.75 19.20 6.84
N GLU A 284 19.07 19.14 6.70
CA GLU A 284 19.74 19.15 5.41
C GLU A 284 19.37 17.91 4.60
N LEU A 285 19.39 16.73 5.22
CA LEU A 285 18.96 15.48 4.60
C LEU A 285 17.52 15.59 4.09
N SER A 286 16.59 16.09 4.91
CA SER A 286 15.21 16.29 4.50
C SER A 286 15.08 17.24 3.29
N THR A 287 15.88 18.30 3.25
CA THR A 287 15.89 19.24 2.12
C THR A 287 16.40 18.57 0.84
N LEU A 288 17.50 17.80 0.93
CA LEU A 288 18.07 17.07 -0.20
C LEU A 288 17.12 15.99 -0.73
N LEU A 289 16.46 15.26 0.15
CA LEU A 289 15.47 14.25 -0.20
C LEU A 289 14.27 14.88 -0.90
N LEU A 290 13.73 15.98 -0.37
CA LEU A 290 12.61 16.68 -0.99
C LEU A 290 12.94 17.15 -2.41
N GLN A 291 14.14 17.71 -2.62
CA GLN A 291 14.60 18.13 -3.95
C GLN A 291 14.72 16.95 -4.92
N ARG A 292 15.27 15.82 -4.48
CA ARG A 292 15.44 14.62 -5.33
C ARG A 292 14.09 13.98 -5.67
N LEU A 293 13.23 13.81 -4.69
CA LEU A 293 11.90 13.21 -4.87
C LEU A 293 11.00 14.09 -5.76
N SER A 294 11.13 15.41 -5.65
CA SER A 294 10.37 16.38 -6.47
C SER A 294 10.87 16.45 -7.91
N ASN A 295 12.19 16.42 -8.14
CA ASN A 295 12.77 16.46 -9.49
C ASN A 295 12.59 15.15 -10.29
N GLN A 296 12.44 14.02 -9.60
CA GLN A 296 12.30 12.71 -10.25
C GLN A 296 10.87 12.40 -10.73
N GLY A 297 9.87 13.24 -10.42
CA GLY A 297 8.54 13.19 -11.05
C GLY A 297 8.52 13.52 -12.55
N GLY A 298 9.66 13.85 -13.16
CA GLY A 298 9.78 14.29 -14.56
C GLY A 298 10.72 13.48 -15.46
N LEU A 299 11.28 12.33 -15.03
CA LEU A 299 12.26 11.60 -15.83
C LEU A 299 11.76 10.21 -16.28
N ARG A 300 11.37 10.15 -17.56
CA ARG A 300 11.36 8.95 -18.41
C ARG A 300 12.76 8.34 -18.49
N PRO A 301 12.88 7.04 -18.82
CA PRO A 301 14.13 6.31 -18.78
C PRO A 301 15.09 6.83 -19.87
N THR A 302 16.31 7.16 -19.49
CA THR A 302 17.43 7.19 -20.42
C THR A 302 17.97 5.78 -20.51
N GLY A 303 17.79 5.16 -21.68
CA GLY A 303 18.31 3.83 -21.96
C GLY A 303 19.84 3.79 -22.00
N SER A 304 20.35 2.58 -21.81
CA SER A 304 21.42 1.97 -22.59
C SER A 304 21.13 0.49 -22.66
#